data_AF-A0AAV6AF63-F1
#
_entry.id   AF-A0AAV6AF63-F1
#
_cell.length_a   1.000
_cell.length_b   1.000
_cell.length_c   1.000
_cell.angle_alpha   90.00
_cell.angle_beta   90.00
_cell.angle_gamma   90.00
#
_symmetry.space_group_name_H-M   'P 1'
#
loop_
_entity.id
_entity.type
_entity.pdbx_description
1 polymer ?
#
loop_
_entity_poly.entity_id
_entity_poly.type
_entity_poly.pdbx_seq_one_letter_code
_entity_poly.pdbx_strand_id
1 'polypeptide(L)'
;MTIDPVRIKAAALREAMMALAAERGAERAVDPMEVAVRVAGHDEKVWRRLMKPIKDEAARLAADRRIVVLRKGRPADPAAIRGLWRFRLRAPDEPDPVFAKPAADPIGDDDD
;
A
#
# COMPACT_ATOMS: atom_id res chain seq x y z
N MET A 1 11.44 -24.60 7.74
CA MET A 1 10.95 -24.23 6.39
C MET A 1 11.21 -22.74 6.21
N THR A 2 12.43 -22.39 5.79
CA THR A 2 12.86 -21.00 5.62
C THR A 2 12.23 -20.49 4.34
N ILE A 3 11.23 -19.63 4.43
CA ILE A 3 10.72 -18.92 3.26
C ILE A 3 11.81 -17.92 2.86
N ASP A 4 12.55 -18.21 1.79
CA ASP A 4 13.52 -17.27 1.24
C ASP A 4 12.80 -16.00 0.74
N PRO A 5 12.95 -14.83 1.39
CA PRO A 5 12.32 -13.57 0.93
C PRO A 5 12.71 -13.21 -0.51
N VAL A 6 13.85 -13.71 -0.99
CA VAL A 6 14.44 -13.41 -2.29
C VAL A 6 13.54 -13.87 -3.46
N ARG A 7 12.57 -14.77 -3.23
CA ARG A 7 11.69 -15.30 -4.29
C ARG A 7 10.25 -14.81 -4.26
N ILE A 8 9.85 -13.93 -3.35
CA ILE A 8 8.49 -13.38 -3.37
C ILE A 8 8.32 -12.54 -4.64
N LYS A 9 7.51 -13.05 -5.57
CA LYS A 9 7.26 -12.40 -6.86
C LYS A 9 6.25 -11.26 -6.68
N ALA A 10 6.38 -10.22 -7.51
CA ALA A 10 5.43 -9.11 -7.56
C ALA A 10 3.97 -9.59 -7.76
N ALA A 11 3.77 -10.67 -8.52
CA ALA A 11 2.45 -11.28 -8.70
C ALA A 11 1.81 -11.75 -7.38
N ALA A 12 2.58 -12.36 -6.47
CA ALA A 12 2.08 -12.81 -5.17
C ALA A 12 1.67 -11.63 -4.27
N LEU A 13 2.43 -10.52 -4.33
CA LEU A 13 2.07 -9.29 -3.64
C LEU A 13 0.78 -8.70 -4.22
N ARG A 14 0.67 -8.62 -5.55
CA ARG A 14 -0.53 -8.13 -6.24
C ARG A 14 -1.77 -8.94 -5.86
N GLU A 15 -1.66 -10.27 -5.90
CA GLU A 15 -2.74 -11.18 -5.53
C GLU A 15 -3.16 -10.98 -4.08
N ALA A 16 -2.21 -10.92 -3.14
CA ALA A 16 -2.51 -10.69 -1.73
C ALA A 16 -3.17 -9.33 -1.47
N MET A 17 -2.69 -8.27 -2.13
CA MET A 17 -3.29 -6.93 -2.04
C MET A 17 -4.74 -6.93 -2.53
N MET A 18 -4.99 -7.52 -3.69
CA MET A 18 -6.33 -7.59 -4.27
C MET A 18 -7.28 -8.46 -3.44
N ALA A 19 -6.79 -9.59 -2.91
CA ALA A 19 -7.58 -10.47 -2.04
C ALA A 19 -8.00 -9.73 -0.77
N LEU A 20 -7.06 -9.11 -0.04
CA LEU A 20 -7.37 -8.35 1.17
C LEU A 20 -8.29 -7.16 0.90
N ALA A 21 -8.09 -6.45 -0.22
CA ALA A 21 -8.96 -5.35 -0.62
C ALA A 21 -10.38 -5.84 -0.96
N ALA A 22 -10.51 -6.99 -1.65
CA ALA A 22 -11.80 -7.58 -1.99
C ALA A 22 -12.55 -8.07 -0.74
N GLU A 23 -11.86 -8.71 0.20
CA GLU A 23 -12.43 -9.15 1.49
C GLU A 23 -12.99 -7.96 2.30
N ARG A 24 -12.36 -6.79 2.20
CA ARG A 24 -12.76 -5.57 2.90
C ARG A 24 -13.77 -4.71 2.15
N GLY A 25 -13.86 -4.87 0.84
CA GLY A 25 -14.65 -4.02 -0.04
C GLY A 25 -14.13 -2.58 -0.12
N ALA A 26 -14.97 -1.68 -0.64
CA ALA A 26 -14.64 -0.28 -0.87
C ALA A 26 -14.75 0.61 0.37
N GLU A 27 -15.17 0.07 1.52
CA GLU A 27 -15.39 0.88 2.73
C GLU A 27 -14.21 0.79 3.71
N ARG A 28 -13.50 -0.35 3.72
CA ARG A 28 -12.46 -0.62 4.70
C ARG A 28 -11.08 -0.64 4.05
N ALA A 29 -10.14 0.02 4.72
CA ALA A 29 -8.77 0.11 4.24
C ALA A 29 -7.91 -1.05 4.77
N VAL A 30 -6.99 -1.53 3.94
CA VAL A 30 -5.95 -2.52 4.19
C VAL A 30 -4.64 -1.82 4.54
N ASP A 31 -3.92 -2.36 5.52
CA ASP A 31 -2.58 -1.90 5.86
C ASP A 31 -1.51 -2.67 5.05
N PRO A 32 -0.47 -2.01 4.51
CA PRO A 32 0.59 -2.70 3.76
C PRO A 32 1.34 -3.76 4.59
N MET A 33 1.40 -3.61 5.91
CA MET A 33 2.00 -4.63 6.78
C MET A 33 1.21 -5.94 6.72
N GLU A 34 -0.12 -5.87 6.65
CA GLU A 34 -0.98 -7.06 6.58
C GLU A 34 -0.72 -7.86 5.30
N VAL A 35 -0.49 -7.16 4.18
CA VAL A 35 -0.09 -7.78 2.90
C VAL A 35 1.24 -8.52 3.08
N ALA A 36 2.22 -7.87 3.71
CA ALA A 36 3.54 -8.46 3.90
C ALA A 36 3.49 -9.68 4.81
N VAL A 37 2.78 -9.59 5.94
CA VAL A 37 2.58 -10.71 6.87
C VAL A 37 1.83 -11.87 6.20
N ARG A 38 0.83 -11.56 5.36
CA ARG A 38 0.08 -12.57 4.61
C ARG A 38 0.95 -13.37 3.64
N VAL A 39 2.00 -12.76 3.08
CA VAL A 39 2.86 -13.38 2.06
C VAL A 39 4.15 -13.97 2.65
N ALA A 40 4.74 -13.31 3.65
CA ALA A 40 6.04 -13.66 4.24
C ALA A 40 5.96 -14.18 5.68
N GLY A 41 4.78 -14.16 6.31
CA GLY A 41 4.61 -14.47 7.72
C GLY A 41 5.07 -13.34 8.65
N HIS A 42 5.18 -13.65 9.94
CA HIS A 42 5.46 -12.68 11.00
C HIS A 42 6.95 -12.35 11.21
N ASP A 43 7.85 -12.87 10.37
CA ASP A 43 9.28 -12.55 10.46
C ASP A 43 9.54 -11.11 10.01
N GLU A 44 9.93 -10.27 10.97
CA GLU A 44 10.21 -8.84 10.74
C GLU A 44 11.26 -8.58 9.67
N LYS A 45 12.34 -9.35 9.65
CA LYS A 45 13.42 -9.14 8.69
C LYS A 45 12.95 -9.43 7.27
N VAL A 46 12.01 -10.36 7.12
CA VAL A 46 11.44 -10.76 5.84
C VAL A 46 10.39 -9.74 5.40
N TRP A 47 9.38 -9.44 6.23
CA TRP A 47 8.27 -8.56 5.81
C TRP A 47 8.73 -7.10 5.62
N ARG A 48 9.71 -6.61 6.37
CA ARG A 48 10.25 -5.24 6.18
C ARG A 48 10.85 -5.04 4.79
N ARG A 49 11.44 -6.09 4.21
CA ARG A 49 12.00 -6.05 2.84
C ARG A 49 10.93 -5.97 1.76
N LEU A 50 9.69 -6.36 2.07
CA LEU A 50 8.56 -6.31 1.13
C LEU A 50 7.88 -4.94 1.07
N MET A 51 8.16 -4.03 2.01
CA MET A 51 7.49 -2.73 2.08
C MET A 51 7.65 -1.90 0.79
N LYS A 52 8.86 -1.89 0.22
CA LYS A 52 9.12 -1.19 -1.04
C LYS A 52 8.42 -1.87 -2.24
N PRO A 53 8.58 -3.20 -2.46
CA PRO A 53 7.80 -3.93 -3.46
C PRO A 53 6.28 -3.75 -3.36
N ILE A 54 5.72 -3.75 -2.14
CA ILE A 54 4.28 -3.55 -1.91
C ILE A 54 3.87 -2.13 -2.32
N LYS A 55 4.67 -1.12 -2.00
CA LYS A 55 4.41 0.26 -2.43
C LYS A 55 4.43 0.38 -3.96
N ASP A 56 5.40 -0.23 -4.62
CA ASP A 56 5.52 -0.19 -6.08
C ASP A 56 4.30 -0.88 -6.74
N GLU A 57 3.82 -1.97 -6.16
CA GLU A 57 2.64 -2.69 -6.63
C GLU A 57 1.34 -1.94 -6.35
N ALA A 58 1.24 -1.25 -5.21
CA ALA A 58 0.14 -0.34 -4.90
C ALA A 58 0.02 0.78 -5.93
N ALA A 59 1.15 1.37 -6.34
CA ALA A 59 1.17 2.42 -7.34
C ALA A 59 0.70 1.92 -8.71
N ARG A 60 1.09 0.71 -9.10
CA ARG A 60 0.58 0.08 -10.33
C ARG A 60 -0.91 -0.19 -10.26
N LEU A 61 -1.39 -0.78 -9.17
CA LEU A 61 -2.83 -1.07 -8.99
C LEU A 61 -3.68 0.20 -8.94
N ALA A 62 -3.17 1.28 -8.35
CA ALA A 62 -3.85 2.56 -8.33
C ALA A 62 -3.88 3.20 -9.73
N ALA A 63 -2.78 3.13 -10.49
CA ALA A 63 -2.74 3.55 -11.89
C ALA A 63 -3.70 2.75 -12.78
N ASP A 64 -3.85 1.44 -12.50
CA ASP A 64 -4.82 0.54 -13.14
C ASP A 64 -6.28 0.76 -12.66
N ARG A 65 -6.53 1.78 -11.83
CA ARG A 65 -7.84 2.08 -11.21
C ARG A 65 -8.46 0.89 -10.47
N ARG A 66 -7.65 0.02 -9.86
CA ARG A 66 -8.12 -1.13 -9.06
C ARG A 66 -8.31 -0.80 -7.59
N ILE A 67 -7.43 0.05 -7.05
CA ILE A 67 -7.43 0.43 -5.63
C ILE A 67 -7.34 1.95 -5.49
N VAL A 68 -7.72 2.45 -4.32
CA VAL A 68 -7.47 3.82 -3.90
C VAL A 68 -6.48 3.80 -2.74
N VAL A 69 -5.35 4.47 -2.92
CA VAL A 69 -4.34 4.66 -1.86
C VAL A 69 -4.76 5.84 -0.98
N LEU A 70 -4.64 5.66 0.33
CA LEU A 70 -5.13 6.56 1.37
C LEU A 70 -4.01 6.97 2.33
N ARG A 71 -3.99 8.24 2.71
CA ARG A 71 -3.21 8.75 3.85
C ARG A 71 -4.13 9.53 4.77
N LYS A 72 -4.11 9.22 6.08
CA LYS A 72 -5.02 9.82 7.08
C LYS A 72 -6.50 9.80 6.61
N GLY A 73 -6.91 8.71 5.95
CA GLY A 73 -8.28 8.52 5.43
C GLY A 73 -8.62 9.27 4.14
N ARG A 74 -7.70 10.03 3.54
CA ARG A 74 -7.92 10.77 2.29
C ARG A 74 -7.16 10.12 1.12
N PRO A 75 -7.70 10.14 -0.11
CA PRO A 75 -6.96 9.72 -1.29
C PRO A 75 -5.63 10.46 -1.42
N ALA A 76 -4.57 9.72 -1.67
CA ALA A 76 -3.21 10.22 -1.76
C ALA A 76 -2.52 9.67 -3.01
N ASP A 77 -1.63 10.47 -3.59
CA ASP A 77 -0.86 10.07 -4.76
C ASP A 77 0.05 8.88 -4.41
N PRO A 78 -0.16 7.71 -5.03
CA PRO A 78 0.62 6.52 -4.73
C PRO A 78 2.11 6.65 -5.13
N ALA A 79 2.46 7.52 -6.08
CA ALA A 79 3.84 7.76 -6.49
C ALA A 79 4.60 8.61 -5.45
N ALA A 80 3.90 9.49 -4.75
CA ALA A 80 4.47 10.43 -3.79
C ALA A 80 4.28 10.00 -2.31
N ILE A 81 3.59 8.90 -2.04
CA ILE A 81 3.22 8.55 -0.67
C ILE A 81 4.41 8.15 0.20
N ARG A 82 4.45 8.72 1.42
CA ARG A 82 5.47 8.49 2.45
C ARG A 82 4.80 8.23 3.81
N GLY A 83 5.52 7.52 4.67
CA GLY A 83 5.08 7.22 6.03
C GLY A 83 3.91 6.23 6.08
N LEU A 84 3.02 6.37 7.06
CA LEU A 84 1.86 5.51 7.22
C LEU A 84 0.82 5.76 6.12
N TRP A 85 0.48 4.70 5.40
CA TRP A 85 -0.54 4.71 4.36
C TRP A 85 -1.35 3.42 4.38
N ARG A 86 -2.53 3.48 3.76
CA ARG A 86 -3.44 2.35 3.61
C ARG A 86 -3.99 2.35 2.19
N PHE A 87 -4.69 1.30 1.81
CA PHE A 87 -5.39 1.27 0.52
C PHE A 87 -6.71 0.53 0.65
N ARG A 88 -7.64 0.77 -0.27
CA ARG A 88 -8.92 0.05 -0.32
C ARG A 88 -9.27 -0.29 -1.74
N LEU A 89 -10.22 -1.21 -1.91
CA LEU A 89 -10.79 -1.46 -3.23
C LEU A 89 -11.45 -0.17 -3.74
N ARG A 90 -11.25 0.12 -5.03
CA ARG A 90 -11.96 1.22 -5.71
C ARG A 90 -13.38 0.76 -6.04
N ALA A 91 -14.38 1.59 -5.78
CA ALA A 91 -15.74 1.27 -6.24
C ALA A 91 -15.83 1.41 -7.78
N PRO A 92 -16.67 0.61 -8.47
CA PRO A 92 -16.73 0.60 -9.94
C PRO A 92 -17.12 1.95 -10.55
N ASP A 93 -17.96 2.71 -9.87
CA ASP A 93 -18.49 4.02 -10.26
C ASP A 93 -17.82 5.20 -9.54
N GLU A 94 -16.79 4.94 -8.73
CA GLU A 94 -16.06 6.00 -8.05
C GLU A 94 -15.40 6.94 -9.08
N PRO A 95 -15.47 8.27 -8.92
CA PRO A 95 -14.68 9.18 -9.75
C PRO A 95 -13.18 8.96 -9.48
N ASP A 96 -12.33 9.40 -10.41
CA ASP A 96 -10.89 9.36 -10.16
C ASP A 96 -10.53 10.20 -8.94
N PRO A 97 -9.69 9.67 -8.02
CA PRO A 97 -9.37 10.37 -6.80
C PRO A 97 -8.63 11.67 -7.11
N VAL A 98 -9.14 12.77 -6.60
CA VAL A 98 -8.40 14.03 -6.58
C VAL A 98 -7.41 13.95 -5.42
N PHE A 99 -6.13 13.80 -5.76
CA PHE A 99 -5.08 13.80 -4.75
C PHE A 99 -4.94 15.21 -4.19
N ALA A 100 -5.12 15.35 -2.87
CA ALA A 100 -4.76 16.58 -2.20
C ALA A 100 -3.26 16.82 -2.45
N LYS A 101 -2.90 18.02 -2.91
CA LYS A 101 -1.51 18.45 -3.03
C LYS A 101 -0.84 18.10 -1.70
N PRO A 102 0.30 17.38 -1.68
CA PRO A 102 0.95 17.05 -0.43
C PRO A 102 1.15 18.37 0.31
N ALA A 103 0.49 18.52 1.46
CA ALA A 103 0.90 19.54 2.42
C ALA A 103 2.38 19.24 2.61
N ALA A 104 3.25 20.18 2.24
CA ALA A 104 4.66 20.05 2.53
C ALA A 104 4.72 19.70 4.01
N ASP A 105 5.16 18.47 4.35
CA ASP A 105 5.49 18.19 5.74
C ASP A 105 6.44 19.33 6.12
N PRO A 106 6.16 20.12 7.17
CA PRO A 106 7.12 21.12 7.59
C PRO A 106 8.42 20.36 7.76
N ILE A 107 9.42 20.77 6.98
CA ILE A 107 10.81 20.32 7.15
C ILE A 107 11.03 20.36 8.65
N GLY A 108 11.45 19.22 9.22
CA GLY A 108 11.91 19.19 10.60
C GLY A 108 13.04 20.20 10.70
N ASP A 109 12.70 21.38 11.19
CA ASP A 109 13.61 22.32 11.79
C ASP A 109 13.96 21.67 13.13
N ASP A 110 15.10 20.99 13.16
CA ASP A 110 15.84 20.72 14.39
C ASP A 110 17.32 20.58 13.97
N ASP A 111 17.87 21.75 13.65
CA ASP A 111 19.29 22.07 13.73
C ASP A 111 19.49 22.59 15.17
N ASP A 112 19.93 21.73 16.10
CA ASP A 112 20.83 22.01 17.25
C ASP A 112 21.29 20.70 17.94
#